data_AF-A0A8T4U1A9-F1
#
_entry.id   AF-A0A8T4U1A9-F1
#
_cell.length_a   1.000
_cell.length_b   1.000
_cell.length_c   1.000
_cell.angle_alpha   90.00
_cell.angle_beta   90.00
_cell.angle_gamma   90.00
#
_symmetry.space_group_name_H-M   'P 1'
#
loop_
_entity.id
_entity.type
_entity.pdbx_description
1 polymer ?
#
loop_
_entity_poly.entity_id
_entity_poly.type
_entity_poly.pdbx_seq_one_letter_code
_entity_poly.pdbx_strand_id
1 'polypeptide(L)'
;MLGKKGAGFWLLIYSISLFGVLSGLYLLSLDEANEFNLYQKLFGKLQKEIPLFYNNIDVEMEISRQEVRYHVFEVTNEFGENGGFAKENLCDKREGFVVIDFKICNPDLEVNYLELFKREFKTVSINLVGNSVNGSLGDLSYKKELNEVKVDYKEDKKFNQDVFLDLKFLSELLDRIKDCKDRKQELEGCTGIKPEIRGGYAFFTIENNKNGLMILEDKAVVKKAVFKFAVKND
;
A
#
# COMPACT_ATOMS: atom_id res chain seq x y z
N MET A 1 -48.86 37.36 -71.80
CA MET A 1 -47.98 38.38 -71.17
C MET A 1 -46.61 37.75 -70.97
N LEU A 2 -45.69 38.02 -71.91
CA LEU A 2 -44.31 37.52 -71.85
C LEU A 2 -43.52 38.35 -70.83
N GLY A 3 -42.79 37.65 -69.95
CA GLY A 3 -41.95 38.26 -68.92
C GLY A 3 -40.96 39.27 -69.50
N LYS A 4 -40.73 40.36 -68.76
CA LYS A 4 -39.79 41.43 -69.11
C LYS A 4 -38.45 40.81 -69.54
N LYS A 5 -38.08 40.97 -70.83
CA LYS A 5 -36.78 40.54 -71.36
C LYS A 5 -35.67 41.16 -70.50
N GLY A 6 -34.91 40.32 -69.80
CA GLY A 6 -33.88 40.71 -68.84
C GLY A 6 -34.18 40.27 -67.40
N ALA A 7 -35.42 40.37 -66.93
CA ALA A 7 -35.76 40.03 -65.54
C ALA A 7 -35.63 38.53 -65.23
N GLY A 8 -35.94 37.67 -66.22
CA GLY A 8 -35.81 36.21 -66.06
C GLY A 8 -34.34 35.74 -65.96
N PHE A 9 -33.41 36.42 -66.63
CA PHE A 9 -31.99 36.09 -66.57
C PHE A 9 -31.38 36.51 -65.23
N TRP A 10 -31.72 37.71 -64.72
CA TRP A 10 -31.31 38.15 -63.39
C TRP A 10 -31.93 37.31 -62.27
N LEU A 11 -33.19 36.89 -62.41
CA LEU A 11 -33.82 35.94 -61.48
C LEU A 11 -33.12 34.58 -61.47
N LEU A 12 -32.61 34.13 -62.62
CA LEU A 12 -31.89 32.87 -62.75
C LEU A 12 -30.46 32.96 -62.16
N ILE A 13 -29.76 34.07 -62.33
CA ILE A 13 -28.48 34.33 -61.66
C ILE A 13 -28.67 34.43 -60.14
N TYR A 14 -29.72 35.13 -59.71
CA TYR A 14 -30.06 35.27 -58.30
C TYR A 14 -30.40 33.91 -57.67
N SER A 15 -31.19 33.08 -58.35
CA SER A 15 -31.55 31.75 -57.84
C SER A 15 -30.33 30.83 -57.75
N ILE A 16 -29.42 30.84 -58.73
CA ILE A 16 -28.16 30.06 -58.69
C ILE A 16 -27.27 30.53 -57.53
N SER A 17 -27.09 31.84 -57.38
CA SER A 17 -26.28 32.42 -56.30
C SER A 17 -26.86 32.08 -54.93
N LEU A 18 -28.18 32.21 -54.77
CA LEU A 18 -28.89 31.86 -53.54
C LEU A 18 -28.74 30.37 -53.22
N PHE A 19 -28.85 29.50 -54.22
CA PHE A 19 -28.67 28.06 -54.05
C PHE A 19 -27.24 27.70 -53.64
N GLY A 20 -26.23 28.37 -54.21
CA GLY A 20 -24.83 28.21 -53.84
C GLY A 20 -24.56 28.61 -52.38
N VAL A 21 -25.10 29.77 -51.94
CA VAL A 21 -24.97 30.24 -50.55
C VAL A 21 -25.69 29.29 -49.58
N LEU A 22 -26.94 28.89 -49.88
CA LEU A 22 -27.69 27.97 -49.03
C LEU A 22 -27.04 26.58 -48.94
N SER A 23 -26.47 26.08 -50.04
CA SER A 23 -25.75 24.80 -50.06
C SER A 23 -24.44 24.87 -49.26
N GLY A 24 -23.71 25.99 -49.37
CA GLY A 24 -22.50 26.22 -48.56
C GLY A 24 -22.79 26.31 -47.06
N LEU A 25 -23.84 27.05 -46.68
CA LEU A 25 -24.30 27.13 -45.28
C LEU A 25 -24.79 25.78 -44.76
N TYR A 26 -25.48 24.99 -45.60
CA TYR A 26 -25.92 23.65 -45.25
C TYR A 26 -24.74 22.69 -45.00
N LEU A 27 -23.72 22.72 -45.87
CA LEU A 27 -22.51 21.90 -45.69
C LEU A 27 -21.74 22.29 -44.41
N LEU A 28 -21.59 23.59 -44.14
CA LEU A 28 -20.97 24.06 -42.89
C LEU A 28 -21.75 23.61 -41.65
N SER A 29 -23.08 23.69 -41.70
CA SER A 29 -23.94 23.24 -40.59
C SER A 29 -23.87 21.73 -40.36
N LEU A 30 -23.68 20.94 -41.43
CA LEU A 30 -23.49 19.49 -41.33
C LEU A 30 -22.14 19.15 -40.71
N ASP A 31 -21.10 19.92 -41.00
CA ASP A 31 -19.75 19.71 -40.46
C ASP A 31 -19.72 20.03 -38.95
N GLU A 32 -20.28 21.18 -38.54
CA GLU A 32 -20.44 21.53 -37.13
C GLU A 32 -21.31 20.52 -36.37
N ALA A 33 -22.40 20.04 -36.98
CA ALA A 33 -23.24 19.00 -36.38
C ALA A 33 -22.50 17.64 -36.25
N ASN A 34 -21.64 17.30 -37.22
CA ASN A 34 -20.82 16.08 -37.16
C ASN A 34 -19.74 16.18 -36.09
N GLU A 35 -19.05 17.32 -35.99
CA GLU A 35 -18.10 17.58 -34.91
C GLU A 35 -18.79 17.55 -33.55
N PHE A 36 -19.93 18.21 -33.38
CA PHE A 36 -20.71 18.18 -32.14
C PHE A 36 -21.11 16.75 -31.76
N ASN A 37 -21.59 15.95 -32.71
CA ASN A 37 -21.92 14.54 -32.47
C ASN A 37 -20.67 13.70 -32.11
N LEU A 38 -19.52 13.99 -32.72
CA LEU A 38 -18.24 13.35 -32.40
C LEU A 38 -17.82 13.66 -30.96
N TYR A 39 -17.84 14.95 -30.58
CA TYR A 39 -17.53 15.40 -29.22
C TYR A 39 -18.50 14.80 -28.21
N GLN A 40 -19.81 14.81 -28.48
CA GLN A 40 -20.81 14.22 -27.58
C GLN A 40 -20.59 12.72 -27.38
N LYS A 41 -20.21 11.98 -28.44
CA LYS A 41 -19.87 10.55 -28.36
C LYS A 41 -18.56 10.31 -27.60
N LEU A 42 -17.56 11.18 -27.76
CA LEU A 42 -16.30 11.16 -27.01
C LEU A 42 -16.53 11.42 -25.52
N PHE A 43 -17.25 12.49 -25.19
CA PHE A 43 -17.64 12.80 -23.81
C PHE A 43 -18.45 11.68 -23.19
N GLY A 44 -19.40 11.09 -23.92
CA GLY A 44 -20.17 9.93 -23.45
C GLY A 44 -19.32 8.67 -23.18
N LYS A 45 -18.23 8.46 -23.93
CA LYS A 45 -17.26 7.38 -23.65
C LYS A 45 -16.43 7.69 -22.41
N LEU A 46 -15.90 8.91 -22.30
CA LEU A 46 -15.11 9.35 -21.15
C LEU A 46 -15.93 9.34 -19.85
N GLN A 47 -17.19 9.79 -19.89
CA GLN A 47 -18.12 9.75 -18.75
C GLN A 47 -18.39 8.34 -18.23
N LYS A 48 -18.24 7.30 -19.07
CA LYS A 48 -18.38 5.91 -18.64
C LYS A 48 -17.07 5.33 -18.12
N GLU A 49 -15.96 5.65 -18.77
CA GLU A 49 -14.65 5.06 -18.46
C GLU A 49 -14.01 5.63 -17.20
N ILE A 50 -14.17 6.94 -16.95
CA ILE A 50 -13.55 7.59 -15.79
C ILE A 50 -14.10 7.02 -14.47
N PRO A 51 -15.43 6.89 -14.24
CA PRO A 51 -15.95 6.28 -13.01
C PRO A 51 -15.56 4.80 -12.85
N LEU A 52 -15.49 4.04 -13.96
CA LEU A 52 -15.02 2.65 -13.92
C LEU A 52 -13.56 2.57 -13.51
N PHE A 53 -12.72 3.49 -13.99
CA PHE A 53 -11.32 3.57 -13.57
C PHE A 53 -11.19 3.90 -12.07
N TYR A 54 -11.93 4.87 -11.55
CA TYR A 54 -11.93 5.18 -10.10
C TYR A 54 -12.41 4.00 -9.26
N ASN A 55 -13.49 3.31 -9.65
CA ASN A 55 -13.93 2.11 -8.95
C ASN A 55 -12.86 1.01 -8.94
N ASN A 56 -12.14 0.82 -10.05
CA ASN A 56 -11.05 -0.14 -10.12
C ASN A 56 -9.87 0.26 -9.23
N ILE A 57 -9.54 1.56 -9.16
CA ILE A 57 -8.53 2.08 -8.22
C ILE A 57 -8.93 1.78 -6.78
N ASP A 58 -10.19 2.04 -6.39
CA ASP A 58 -10.65 1.79 -5.01
C ASP A 58 -10.52 0.31 -4.63
N VAL A 59 -10.92 -0.59 -5.53
CA VAL A 59 -10.76 -2.04 -5.33
C VAL A 59 -9.28 -2.41 -5.23
N GLU A 60 -8.43 -1.88 -6.11
CA GLU A 60 -6.99 -2.18 -6.12
C GLU A 60 -6.27 -1.62 -4.88
N MET A 61 -6.65 -0.43 -4.40
CA MET A 61 -6.16 0.14 -3.15
C MET A 61 -6.56 -0.73 -1.96
N GLU A 62 -7.78 -1.25 -1.93
CA GLU A 62 -8.23 -2.11 -0.83
C GLU A 62 -7.51 -3.46 -0.83
N ILE A 63 -7.30 -4.07 -2.01
CA ILE A 63 -6.45 -5.26 -2.15
C ILE A 63 -5.04 -4.97 -1.65
N SER A 64 -4.46 -3.84 -2.06
CA SER A 64 -3.10 -3.43 -1.65
C SER A 64 -3.00 -3.23 -0.13
N ARG A 65 -4.04 -2.68 0.52
CA ARG A 65 -4.09 -2.54 1.98
C ARG A 65 -4.11 -3.89 2.69
N GLN A 66 -4.87 -4.86 2.18
CA GLN A 66 -4.91 -6.20 2.74
C GLN A 66 -3.57 -6.92 2.59
N GLU A 67 -2.94 -6.80 1.42
CA GLU A 67 -1.61 -7.32 1.14
C GLU A 67 -0.57 -6.72 2.10
N VAL A 68 -0.56 -5.39 2.28
CA VAL A 68 0.31 -4.72 3.26
C VAL A 68 0.08 -5.26 4.67
N ARG A 69 -1.18 -5.37 5.10
CA ARG A 69 -1.51 -5.85 6.45
C ARG A 69 -1.04 -7.28 6.68
N TYR A 70 -1.17 -8.12 5.66
CA TYR A 70 -0.70 -9.51 5.66
C TYR A 70 0.82 -9.58 5.79
N HIS A 71 1.57 -8.91 4.92
CA HIS A 71 3.03 -8.92 4.98
C HIS A 71 3.57 -8.28 6.27
N VAL A 72 2.90 -7.24 6.79
CA VAL A 72 3.25 -6.67 8.09
C VAL A 72 3.13 -7.73 9.18
N PHE A 73 2.09 -8.55 9.14
CA PHE A 73 1.91 -9.63 10.10
C PHE A 73 2.96 -10.72 9.94
N GLU A 74 3.23 -11.17 8.71
CA GLU A 74 4.27 -12.17 8.44
C GLU A 74 5.63 -11.73 8.94
N VAL A 75 6.05 -10.52 8.61
CA VAL A 75 7.33 -9.97 9.08
C VAL A 75 7.33 -9.88 10.61
N THR A 76 6.24 -9.42 11.22
CA THR A 76 6.16 -9.34 12.68
C THR A 76 6.27 -10.72 13.32
N ASN A 77 5.64 -11.72 12.72
CA ASN A 77 5.64 -13.08 13.24
C ASN A 77 7.02 -13.73 13.08
N GLU A 78 7.67 -13.58 11.93
CA GLU A 78 9.06 -14.02 11.73
C GLU A 78 10.00 -13.34 12.73
N PHE A 79 9.91 -12.02 12.85
CA PHE A 79 10.69 -11.23 13.81
C PHE A 79 10.49 -11.73 15.24
N GLY A 80 9.23 -11.95 15.64
CA GLY A 80 8.87 -12.37 16.98
C GLY A 80 9.31 -13.79 17.34
N GLU A 81 9.17 -14.74 16.41
CA GLU A 81 9.61 -16.13 16.60
C GLU A 81 11.14 -16.24 16.54
N ASN A 82 11.83 -15.33 15.84
CA ASN A 82 13.29 -15.31 15.73
C ASN A 82 13.97 -14.40 16.77
N GLY A 83 13.30 -14.07 17.88
CA GLY A 83 13.86 -13.28 18.97
C GLY A 83 14.34 -11.88 18.56
N GLY A 84 13.79 -11.32 17.49
CA GLY A 84 14.10 -9.97 17.02
C GLY A 84 15.24 -9.85 16.00
N PHE A 85 15.68 -10.95 15.40
CA PHE A 85 16.73 -10.96 14.37
C PHE A 85 16.17 -10.98 12.95
N ALA A 86 16.83 -10.28 12.02
CA ALA A 86 16.39 -10.15 10.62
C ALA A 86 16.87 -11.26 9.66
N LYS A 87 17.79 -12.11 10.13
CA LYS A 87 18.43 -13.18 9.36
C LYS A 87 18.53 -14.42 10.24
N GLU A 88 19.02 -15.53 9.67
CA GLU A 88 19.46 -16.68 10.47
C GLU A 88 20.42 -16.19 11.56
N ASN A 89 19.94 -16.22 12.80
CA ASN A 89 20.78 -15.90 13.94
C ASN A 89 21.65 -17.13 14.26
N LEU A 90 22.93 -16.88 14.51
CA LEU A 90 23.87 -17.89 15.00
C LEU A 90 23.84 -18.00 16.53
N CYS A 91 22.84 -17.39 17.16
CA CYS A 91 22.68 -17.43 18.59
C CYS A 91 22.22 -18.82 19.03
N ASP A 92 22.57 -19.16 20.26
CA ASP A 92 22.08 -20.38 20.87
C ASP A 92 20.55 -20.38 20.89
N LYS A 93 19.96 -21.52 20.55
CA LYS A 93 18.52 -21.75 20.67
C LYS A 93 18.27 -22.78 21.77
N ARG A 94 17.27 -22.52 22.62
CA ARG A 94 16.79 -23.43 23.66
C ARG A 94 15.29 -23.59 23.52
N GLU A 95 14.82 -24.82 23.32
CA GLU A 95 13.38 -25.12 23.20
C GLU A 95 12.67 -24.26 22.12
N GLY A 96 13.40 -23.89 21.07
CA GLY A 96 12.90 -23.02 19.99
C GLY A 96 13.02 -21.51 20.27
N PHE A 97 13.37 -21.10 21.48
CA PHE A 97 13.60 -19.69 21.84
C PHE A 97 15.05 -19.30 21.57
N VAL A 98 15.25 -18.11 20.99
CA VAL A 98 16.58 -17.52 20.83
C VAL A 98 17.10 -17.07 22.18
N VAL A 99 18.30 -17.52 22.55
CA VAL A 99 18.95 -17.11 23.78
C VAL A 99 19.67 -15.79 23.55
N ILE A 100 19.16 -14.73 24.17
CA ILE A 100 19.79 -13.41 24.18
C ILE A 100 20.93 -13.40 25.19
N ASP A 101 22.12 -13.11 24.68
CA ASP A 101 23.32 -12.79 25.45
C ASP A 101 23.64 -11.31 25.19
N PHE A 102 23.47 -10.46 26.19
CA PHE A 102 23.62 -9.00 26.05
C PHE A 102 25.02 -8.53 25.61
N LYS A 103 26.02 -9.42 25.51
CA LYS A 103 27.37 -9.12 25.01
C LYS A 103 27.61 -9.67 23.61
N ILE A 104 27.10 -10.86 23.30
CA ILE A 104 27.48 -11.60 22.09
C ILE A 104 26.28 -11.79 21.13
N CYS A 105 25.06 -11.88 21.68
CA CYS A 105 23.82 -12.08 20.95
C CYS A 105 22.74 -11.10 21.47
N ASN A 106 22.86 -9.83 21.07
CA ASN A 106 21.90 -8.79 21.43
C ASN A 106 21.35 -8.13 20.16
N PRO A 107 20.10 -8.41 19.76
CA PRO A 107 19.53 -7.85 18.54
C PRO A 107 19.23 -6.36 18.70
N ASP A 108 19.57 -5.58 17.66
CA ASP A 108 18.96 -4.26 17.48
C ASP A 108 17.57 -4.45 16.88
N LEU A 109 16.55 -4.38 17.74
CA LEU A 109 15.17 -4.68 17.37
C LEU A 109 14.64 -3.79 16.26
N GLU A 110 14.95 -2.50 16.27
CA GLU A 110 14.43 -1.55 15.30
C GLU A 110 15.09 -1.74 13.93
N VAL A 111 16.43 -1.84 13.91
CA VAL A 111 17.20 -2.06 12.69
C VAL A 111 16.80 -3.39 12.04
N ASN A 112 16.71 -4.46 12.84
CA ASN A 112 16.36 -5.78 12.34
C ASN A 112 14.93 -5.85 11.82
N TYR A 113 13.98 -5.23 12.52
CA TYR A 113 12.59 -5.18 12.07
C TYR A 113 12.48 -4.46 10.71
N LEU A 114 13.14 -3.32 10.57
CA LEU A 114 13.16 -2.57 9.31
C LEU A 114 13.84 -3.35 8.17
N GLU A 115 14.90 -4.11 8.47
CA GLU A 115 15.58 -4.96 7.48
C GLU A 115 14.65 -6.06 6.94
N LEU A 116 13.90 -6.75 7.82
CA LEU A 116 12.91 -7.74 7.40
C LEU A 116 11.82 -7.10 6.53
N PHE A 117 11.33 -5.93 6.92
CA PHE A 117 10.34 -5.19 6.15
C PHE A 117 10.83 -4.85 4.75
N LYS A 118 12.05 -4.33 4.63
CA LYS A 118 12.65 -4.00 3.33
C LYS A 118 12.83 -5.23 2.45
N ARG A 119 13.20 -6.37 3.05
CA ARG A 119 13.36 -7.64 2.35
C ARG A 119 12.02 -8.13 1.77
N GLU A 120 10.96 -8.05 2.56
CA GLU A 120 9.64 -8.54 2.18
C GLU A 120 9.02 -7.71 1.05
N PHE A 121 9.01 -6.40 1.22
CA PHE A 121 8.28 -5.51 0.30
C PHE A 121 9.07 -5.12 -0.96
N LYS A 122 10.40 -5.36 -1.01
CA LYS A 122 11.27 -5.04 -2.17
C LYS A 122 11.17 -3.59 -2.69
N THR A 123 10.52 -2.67 -1.95
CA THR A 123 10.12 -1.32 -2.41
C THR A 123 11.14 -0.23 -2.05
N VAL A 124 11.11 0.86 -2.84
CA VAL A 124 12.17 1.89 -2.92
C VAL A 124 12.09 2.96 -1.82
N SER A 125 11.07 2.95 -0.96
CA SER A 125 11.04 3.81 0.25
C SER A 125 10.13 3.24 1.32
N ILE A 126 10.72 2.62 2.35
CA ILE A 126 10.04 2.16 3.56
C ILE A 126 10.74 2.74 4.77
N ASN A 127 9.98 3.39 5.64
CA ASN A 127 10.48 3.95 6.88
C ASN A 127 9.59 3.53 8.05
N LEU A 128 10.21 3.34 9.20
CA LEU A 128 9.52 3.24 10.48
C LEU A 128 9.36 4.65 11.05
N VAL A 129 8.15 5.02 11.46
CA VAL A 129 7.88 6.29 12.15
C VAL A 129 7.10 5.98 13.42
N GLY A 130 7.78 6.07 14.57
CA GLY A 130 7.20 5.59 15.82
C GLY A 130 6.98 4.08 15.77
N ASN A 131 5.74 3.63 15.96
CA ASN A 131 5.39 2.20 15.89
C ASN A 131 4.55 1.85 14.64
N SER A 132 4.73 2.60 13.55
CA SER A 132 4.01 2.40 12.29
C SER A 132 5.00 2.39 11.13
N VAL A 133 4.73 1.54 10.14
CA VAL A 133 5.50 1.44 8.90
C VAL A 133 4.81 2.25 7.82
N ASN A 134 5.57 3.12 7.17
CA ASN A 134 5.13 3.93 6.05
C ASN A 134 5.90 3.53 4.79
N GLY A 135 5.21 3.46 3.67
CA GLY A 135 5.86 3.20 2.39
C GLY A 135 4.99 3.51 1.18
N SER A 136 5.57 3.28 0.00
CA SER A 136 4.89 3.35 -1.29
C SER A 136 5.05 2.01 -2.02
N LEU A 137 3.95 1.51 -2.58
CA LEU A 137 3.90 0.32 -3.43
C LEU A 137 3.99 0.68 -4.93
N GLY A 138 4.37 1.93 -5.25
CA GLY A 138 4.40 2.46 -6.61
C GLY A 138 3.16 3.28 -6.94
N ASP A 139 2.93 3.47 -8.24
CA ASP A 139 1.92 4.40 -8.74
C ASP A 139 0.88 3.66 -9.60
N LEU A 140 -0.40 3.96 -9.37
CA LEU A 140 -1.48 3.64 -10.30
C LEU A 140 -1.52 4.70 -11.38
N SER A 141 -1.54 4.29 -12.64
CA SER A 141 -1.69 5.25 -13.74
C SER A 141 -2.71 4.79 -14.77
N TYR A 142 -3.47 5.74 -15.29
CA TYR A 142 -4.34 5.58 -16.45
C TYR A 142 -4.01 6.65 -17.47
N LYS A 143 -3.57 6.20 -18.63
CA LYS A 143 -3.28 7.06 -19.76
C LYS A 143 -4.16 6.65 -20.92
N LYS A 144 -4.93 7.60 -21.44
CA LYS A 144 -5.72 7.39 -22.64
C LYS A 144 -5.68 8.62 -23.54
N GLU A 145 -5.44 8.38 -24.82
CA GLU A 145 -5.43 9.38 -25.88
C GLU A 145 -6.59 9.09 -26.82
N LEU A 146 -7.49 10.06 -26.96
CA LEU A 146 -8.65 10.00 -27.86
C LEU A 146 -8.69 11.29 -28.69
N ASN A 147 -8.23 11.21 -29.93
CA ASN A 147 -8.05 12.37 -30.82
C ASN A 147 -7.22 13.46 -30.11
N GLU A 148 -7.76 14.66 -29.91
CA GLU A 148 -7.10 15.79 -29.23
C GLU A 148 -7.21 15.75 -27.70
N VAL A 149 -7.98 14.81 -27.14
CA VAL A 149 -8.17 14.71 -25.68
C VAL A 149 -7.19 13.71 -25.09
N LYS A 150 -6.29 14.21 -24.24
CA LYS A 150 -5.37 13.43 -23.42
C LYS A 150 -5.86 13.38 -21.99
N VAL A 151 -6.00 12.16 -21.48
CA VAL A 151 -6.34 11.90 -20.09
C VAL A 151 -5.17 11.15 -19.45
N ASP A 152 -4.56 11.75 -18.44
CA ASP A 152 -3.48 11.17 -17.65
C ASP A 152 -3.84 11.31 -16.17
N TYR A 153 -4.18 10.19 -15.55
CA TYR A 153 -4.44 10.11 -14.11
C TYR A 153 -3.36 9.27 -13.46
N LYS A 154 -2.89 9.75 -12.30
CA LYS A 154 -1.88 9.06 -11.50
C LYS A 154 -2.22 9.18 -10.02
N GLU A 155 -2.18 8.07 -9.31
CA GLU A 155 -2.43 8.00 -7.86
C GLU A 155 -1.30 7.20 -7.20
N ASP A 156 -0.68 7.74 -6.16
CA ASP A 156 0.40 7.05 -5.44
C ASP A 156 -0.18 6.00 -4.48
N LYS A 157 0.27 4.74 -4.56
CA LYS A 157 -0.11 3.69 -3.61
C LYS A 157 0.68 3.80 -2.31
N LYS A 158 0.34 4.78 -1.49
CA LYS A 158 0.96 4.96 -0.15
C LYS A 158 0.23 4.13 0.90
N PHE A 159 1.00 3.60 1.85
CA PHE A 159 0.44 2.93 3.02
C PHE A 159 1.06 3.48 4.31
N ASN A 160 0.25 3.45 5.36
CA ASN A 160 0.65 3.65 6.74
C ASN A 160 -0.02 2.54 7.55
N GLN A 161 0.80 1.65 8.12
CA GLN A 161 0.31 0.49 8.85
C GLN A 161 1.02 0.38 10.19
N ASP A 162 0.24 0.36 11.26
CA ASP A 162 0.74 0.07 12.60
C ASP A 162 1.41 -1.30 12.66
N VAL A 163 2.55 -1.34 13.34
CA VAL A 163 3.24 -2.58 13.70
C VAL A 163 2.45 -3.32 14.79
N PHE A 164 2.39 -4.65 14.68
CA PHE A 164 1.68 -5.49 15.65
C PHE A 164 2.49 -5.76 16.93
N LEU A 165 3.78 -5.41 16.96
CA LEU A 165 4.63 -5.41 18.15
C LEU A 165 4.94 -3.98 18.61
N ASP A 166 5.14 -3.76 19.90
CA ASP A 166 5.64 -2.48 20.41
C ASP A 166 7.16 -2.60 20.56
N LEU A 167 7.90 -2.19 19.52
CA LEU A 167 9.35 -2.35 19.49
C LEU A 167 10.02 -1.55 20.61
N LYS A 168 9.46 -0.38 20.96
CA LYS A 168 9.98 0.45 22.04
C LYS A 168 9.86 -0.26 23.39
N PHE A 169 8.67 -0.79 23.68
CA PHE A 169 8.46 -1.58 24.90
C PHE A 169 9.40 -2.79 24.98
N LEU A 170 9.59 -3.50 23.85
CA LEU A 170 10.49 -4.66 23.80
C LEU A 170 11.95 -4.28 24.05
N SER A 171 12.43 -3.18 23.45
CA SER A 171 13.79 -2.68 23.71
C SER A 171 13.97 -2.28 25.19
N GLU A 172 13.01 -1.54 25.75
CA GLU A 172 13.04 -1.17 27.18
C GLU A 172 12.99 -2.40 28.09
N LEU A 173 12.27 -3.45 27.70
CA LEU A 173 12.23 -4.70 28.44
C LEU A 173 13.59 -5.41 28.41
N LEU A 174 14.24 -5.49 27.25
CA LEU A 174 15.57 -6.09 27.13
C LEU A 174 16.60 -5.32 27.98
N ASP A 175 16.55 -3.99 27.98
CA ASP A 175 17.40 -3.14 28.82
C ASP A 175 17.14 -3.39 30.31
N ARG A 176 15.87 -3.44 30.73
CA ARG A 176 15.52 -3.80 32.11
C ARG A 176 16.07 -5.17 32.48
N ILE A 177 15.88 -6.19 31.65
CA ILE A 177 16.39 -7.55 31.92
C ILE A 177 17.91 -7.54 32.10
N LYS A 178 18.63 -6.82 31.24
CA LYS A 178 20.08 -6.65 31.35
C LYS A 178 20.47 -6.03 32.69
N ASP A 179 19.84 -4.92 33.06
CA ASP A 179 20.07 -4.23 34.34
C ASP A 179 19.77 -5.13 35.55
N CYS A 180 18.67 -5.89 35.51
CA CYS A 180 18.31 -6.85 36.55
C CYS A 180 19.40 -7.92 36.72
N LYS A 181 19.92 -8.45 35.60
CA LYS A 181 20.99 -9.46 35.61
C LYS A 181 22.30 -8.90 36.14
N ASP A 182 22.70 -7.70 35.72
CA ASP A 182 23.93 -7.06 36.19
C ASP A 182 23.87 -6.78 37.71
N ARG A 183 22.67 -6.53 38.24
CA ARG A 183 22.39 -6.34 39.68
C ARG A 183 22.08 -7.63 40.44
N LYS A 184 22.02 -8.79 39.76
CA LYS A 184 21.63 -10.09 40.32
C LYS A 184 20.26 -10.06 41.04
N GLN A 185 19.31 -9.35 40.46
CA GLN A 185 17.93 -9.27 40.96
C GLN A 185 17.04 -10.33 40.30
N GLU A 186 15.99 -10.75 41.01
CA GLU A 186 14.98 -11.64 40.46
C GLU A 186 14.27 -10.99 39.25
N LEU A 187 14.22 -11.72 38.13
CA LEU A 187 13.69 -11.20 36.87
C LEU A 187 12.20 -10.85 36.93
N GLU A 188 11.38 -11.65 37.62
CA GLU A 188 9.93 -11.42 37.72
C GLU A 188 9.63 -10.07 38.39
N GLY A 189 10.20 -9.83 39.58
CA GLY A 189 9.96 -8.59 40.33
C GLY A 189 10.57 -7.35 39.67
N CYS A 190 11.69 -7.51 38.95
CA CYS A 190 12.41 -6.39 38.36
C CYS A 190 11.86 -5.96 37.00
N THR A 191 11.41 -6.91 36.17
CA THR A 191 10.86 -6.62 34.84
C THR A 191 9.35 -6.41 34.85
N GLY A 192 8.66 -6.90 35.88
CA GLY A 192 7.20 -6.94 35.95
C GLY A 192 6.56 -7.98 35.02
N ILE A 193 7.37 -8.84 34.40
CA ILE A 193 6.93 -9.93 33.52
C ILE A 193 7.40 -11.23 34.14
N LYS A 194 6.49 -12.20 34.25
CA LYS A 194 6.79 -13.52 34.79
C LYS A 194 7.38 -14.41 33.68
N PRO A 195 8.70 -14.68 33.68
CA PRO A 195 9.25 -15.67 32.77
C PRO A 195 8.93 -17.09 33.24
N GLU A 196 9.01 -18.03 32.32
CA GLU A 196 9.07 -19.44 32.66
C GLU A 196 10.54 -19.81 32.95
N ILE A 197 10.84 -20.31 34.15
CA ILE A 197 12.22 -20.68 34.52
C ILE A 197 12.41 -22.19 34.38
N ARG A 198 13.32 -22.61 33.48
CA ARG A 198 13.67 -24.02 33.28
C ARG A 198 15.14 -24.15 32.88
N GLY A 199 15.83 -25.16 33.42
CA GLY A 199 17.20 -25.50 33.01
C GLY A 199 18.24 -24.38 33.15
N GLY A 200 18.06 -23.43 34.08
CA GLY A 200 18.94 -22.27 34.22
C GLY A 200 18.70 -21.17 33.18
N TYR A 201 17.55 -21.18 32.50
CA TYR A 201 17.14 -20.15 31.57
C TYR A 201 15.77 -19.59 31.97
N ALA A 202 15.57 -18.32 31.66
CA ALA A 202 14.29 -17.63 31.77
C ALA A 202 13.73 -17.42 30.36
N PHE A 203 12.58 -18.03 30.09
CA PHE A 203 11.89 -17.97 28.80
C PHE A 203 10.77 -16.92 28.86
N PHE A 204 10.81 -15.98 27.94
CA PHE A 204 9.85 -14.89 27.82
C PHE A 204 9.01 -15.07 26.56
N THR A 205 7.70 -15.06 26.75
CA THR A 205 6.70 -15.03 25.67
C THR A 205 5.87 -13.78 25.85
N ILE A 206 6.10 -12.78 24.99
CA ILE A 206 5.43 -11.49 25.05
C ILE A 206 4.33 -11.49 23.99
N GLU A 207 3.09 -11.62 24.43
CA GLU A 207 1.93 -11.50 23.56
C GLU A 207 1.55 -10.04 23.38
N ASN A 208 1.17 -9.65 22.15
CA ASN A 208 0.68 -8.29 21.92
C ASN A 208 -0.85 -8.18 22.07
N ASN A 209 -1.31 -6.94 22.22
CA ASN A 209 -2.71 -6.56 22.28
C ASN A 209 -3.35 -6.39 20.90
N LYS A 210 -2.55 -6.30 19.82
CA LYS A 210 -3.04 -6.14 18.45
C LYS A 210 -3.16 -7.48 17.70
N ASN A 211 -4.24 -7.59 16.94
CA ASN A 211 -4.53 -8.73 16.08
C ASN A 211 -4.06 -8.46 14.65
N GLY A 212 -3.29 -9.39 14.08
CA GLY A 212 -2.91 -9.38 12.67
C GLY A 212 -3.66 -10.42 11.85
N LEU A 213 -3.61 -10.26 10.54
CA LEU A 213 -4.26 -11.14 9.57
C LEU A 213 -3.21 -12.10 9.00
N MET A 214 -3.49 -13.40 9.08
CA MET A 214 -2.68 -14.48 8.52
C MET A 214 -3.50 -15.24 7.49
N ILE A 215 -2.85 -15.74 6.44
CA ILE A 215 -3.47 -16.62 5.44
C ILE A 215 -2.80 -17.99 5.61
N LEU A 216 -3.61 -19.01 5.90
CA LEU A 216 -3.17 -20.39 6.06
C LEU A 216 -3.88 -21.27 5.05
N GLU A 217 -3.11 -21.88 4.14
CA GLU A 217 -3.54 -22.80 3.07
C GLU A 217 -4.61 -22.21 2.14
N ASP A 218 -5.80 -21.88 2.64
CA ASP A 218 -6.90 -21.19 1.93
C ASP A 218 -7.82 -20.35 2.85
N LYS A 219 -7.42 -20.09 4.11
CA LYS A 219 -8.25 -19.39 5.10
C LYS A 219 -7.54 -18.20 5.74
N ALA A 220 -8.26 -17.08 5.77
CA ALA A 220 -7.87 -15.92 6.56
C ALA A 220 -8.16 -16.17 8.05
N VAL A 221 -7.13 -16.12 8.87
CA VAL A 221 -7.20 -16.29 10.32
C VAL A 221 -6.63 -15.05 11.00
N VAL A 222 -7.27 -14.63 12.08
CA VAL A 222 -6.82 -13.51 12.90
C VAL A 222 -6.02 -14.05 14.08
N LYS A 223 -4.76 -13.63 14.22
CA LYS A 223 -3.86 -14.11 15.28
C LYS A 223 -3.08 -12.93 15.89
N LYS A 224 -2.75 -13.06 17.18
CA LYS A 224 -1.83 -12.14 17.86
C LYS A 224 -0.39 -12.49 17.52
N ALA A 225 0.40 -11.48 17.21
CA ALA A 225 1.85 -11.64 17.11
C ALA A 225 2.44 -11.84 18.51
N VAL A 226 3.47 -12.68 18.58
CA VAL A 226 4.14 -13.05 19.83
C VAL A 226 5.64 -12.85 19.65
N PHE A 227 6.29 -12.26 20.64
CA PHE A 227 7.75 -12.12 20.69
C PHE A 227 8.33 -13.10 21.71
N LYS A 228 9.25 -13.96 21.27
CA LYS A 228 9.79 -15.07 22.06
C LYS A 228 11.30 -14.97 22.16
N PHE A 229 11.82 -15.02 23.38
CA PHE A 229 13.26 -15.08 23.63
C PHE A 229 13.54 -15.72 24.99
N ALA A 230 14.76 -16.20 25.17
CA ALA A 230 15.26 -16.72 26.43
C ALA A 230 16.49 -15.91 26.86
N VAL A 231 16.75 -15.87 28.16
CA VAL A 231 18.01 -15.38 28.71
C VAL A 231 18.55 -16.39 29.70
N LYS A 232 19.88 -16.54 29.75
CA LYS A 232 20.51 -17.35 30.79
C LYS A 232 20.24 -16.73 32.16
N ASN A 233 19.76 -17.52 33.10
CA ASN A 233 19.42 -17.13 34.46
C ASN A 233 20.44 -17.74 35.42
N ASP A 234 21.57 -17.03 35.58
CA ASP A 234 22.72 -17.42 36.40
C ASP A 234 22.64 -16.89 37.83
#